data_AF-A0A3D1AP93-F1
#
_entry.id   AF-A0A3D1AP93-F1
#
_cell.length_a   1.000
_cell.length_b   1.000
_cell.length_c   1.000
_cell.angle_alpha   90.00
_cell.angle_beta   90.00
_cell.angle_gamma   90.00
#
_symmetry.space_group_name_H-M   'P 1'
#
loop_
_entity.id
_entity.type
_entity.pdbx_description
1 polymer ?
#
loop_
_entity_poly.entity_id
_entity_poly.type
_entity_poly.pdbx_seq_one_letter_code
_entity_poly.pdbx_strand_id
1 'polypeptide(L)'
;MKTTRKMANFWGLLFLGYVLLLNGCVPPAPTGGTVSVVTPDFFGVGEELALQLTSGMRGAGGGQRLILTTVVDLDNLYTTTRFGRTLTEALSTSLFRHGFGVVEIRKSAEILMRDNRGELMLTRDVKLLAKQQQAAAILTGTYSLTPTTVILNLKLLDAGSQQVLSVAGLELQRSRNINHLLVAGGGALEDALLSAHER
;
A
#
# COMPACT_ATOMS: atom_id res chain seq x y z
N MET A 1 -21.36 27.30 87.12
CA MET A 1 -21.62 25.93 86.61
C MET A 1 -21.91 26.03 85.12
N LYS A 2 -21.30 25.13 84.33
CA LYS A 2 -21.36 24.97 82.85
C LYS A 2 -20.32 25.73 82.01
N THR A 3 -19.56 24.90 81.30
CA THR A 3 -18.40 25.07 80.43
C THR A 3 -18.83 25.06 78.97
N THR A 4 -18.20 25.85 78.10
CA THR A 4 -18.12 25.60 76.63
C THR A 4 -16.92 26.38 76.07
N ARG A 5 -15.75 25.73 75.93
CA ARG A 5 -15.17 25.09 74.72
C ARG A 5 -14.78 26.08 73.59
N LYS A 6 -13.45 26.25 73.47
CA LYS A 6 -12.73 26.90 72.35
C LYS A 6 -13.09 26.22 71.02
N MET A 7 -13.43 27.01 70.00
CA MET A 7 -13.32 26.58 68.60
C MET A 7 -12.25 27.43 67.92
N ALA A 8 -11.09 26.82 67.75
CA ALA A 8 -9.96 27.34 66.99
C ALA A 8 -10.01 26.78 65.56
N ASN A 9 -9.73 27.65 64.59
CA ASN A 9 -9.06 27.35 63.32
C ASN A 9 -9.62 26.20 62.47
N PHE A 10 -10.80 26.41 61.85
CA PHE A 10 -11.29 25.56 60.76
C PHE A 10 -11.31 26.25 59.38
N TRP A 11 -11.00 27.55 59.32
CA TRP A 11 -11.17 28.37 58.10
C TRP A 11 -9.92 28.48 57.21
N GLY A 12 -8.73 28.07 57.69
CA GLY A 12 -7.47 28.23 56.96
C GLY A 12 -7.11 27.13 55.96
N LEU A 13 -7.71 25.94 56.07
CA LEU A 13 -7.36 24.78 55.22
C LEU A 13 -8.23 24.62 53.97
N LEU A 14 -9.33 25.37 53.86
CA LEU A 14 -10.27 25.27 52.73
C LEU A 14 -9.91 26.20 51.55
N PHE A 15 -9.04 27.19 51.76
CA PHE A 15 -8.65 28.15 50.71
C PHE A 15 -7.43 27.72 49.87
N LEU A 16 -6.60 26.78 50.34
CA LEU A 16 -5.41 26.32 49.62
C LEU A 16 -5.71 25.23 48.57
N GLY A 17 -6.90 24.61 48.64
CA GLY A 17 -7.34 23.59 47.66
C GLY A 17 -8.00 24.15 46.40
N TYR A 18 -8.45 25.42 46.41
CA TYR A 18 -9.25 25.98 45.32
C TYR A 18 -8.41 26.55 44.15
N VAL A 19 -7.10 26.72 44.33
CA VAL A 19 -6.23 27.36 43.33
C VAL A 19 -5.70 26.38 42.26
N LEU A 20 -5.97 25.07 42.37
CA LEU A 20 -5.47 24.06 41.43
C LEU A 20 -6.46 23.62 40.33
N LEU A 21 -7.56 24.35 40.12
CA LEU A 21 -8.57 24.02 39.08
C LEU A 21 -8.61 25.01 37.90
N LEU A 22 -7.51 25.69 37.60
CA LEU A 22 -7.34 26.34 36.29
C LEU A 22 -6.68 25.36 35.32
N ASN A 23 -7.49 24.43 34.80
CA ASN A 23 -7.18 23.70 33.58
C ASN A 23 -7.08 24.72 32.44
N GLY A 24 -5.85 25.12 32.09
CA GLY A 24 -5.58 25.84 30.87
C GLY A 24 -5.88 24.95 29.67
N CYS A 25 -6.86 25.33 28.87
CA CYS A 25 -7.06 24.75 27.55
C CYS A 25 -6.00 25.38 26.63
N VAL A 26 -4.91 24.66 26.36
CA VAL A 26 -3.96 25.05 25.30
C VAL A 26 -4.68 24.82 23.97
N PRO A 27 -4.97 25.85 23.17
CA PRO A 27 -5.45 25.61 21.81
C PRO A 27 -4.34 24.90 21.04
N PRO A 28 -4.63 23.80 20.31
CA PRO A 28 -3.64 23.17 19.48
C PRO A 28 -3.10 24.20 18.48
N ALA A 29 -1.77 24.30 18.37
CA ALA A 29 -1.13 25.11 17.35
C ALA A 29 -1.65 24.67 15.97
N PRO A 30 -1.97 25.61 15.05
CA PRO A 30 -2.37 25.26 13.69
C PRO A 30 -1.16 24.62 13.01
N THR A 31 -1.08 23.30 13.11
CA THR A 31 -0.03 22.48 12.52
C THR A 31 -0.62 21.87 11.27
N GLY A 32 -0.22 22.39 10.12
CA GLY A 32 -0.63 21.89 8.82
C GLY A 32 -1.32 22.94 8.01
N GLY A 33 -0.60 23.48 7.02
CA GLY A 33 -1.27 24.07 5.87
C GLY A 33 -2.29 23.06 5.34
N THR A 34 -3.48 23.55 5.01
CA THR A 34 -4.48 22.74 4.33
C THR A 34 -3.90 22.35 2.97
N VAL A 35 -3.29 21.16 2.89
CA VAL A 35 -2.97 20.57 1.61
C VAL A 35 -4.33 20.28 0.99
N SER A 36 -4.70 21.08 -0.01
CA SER A 36 -5.85 20.80 -0.86
C SER A 36 -5.51 19.58 -1.70
N VAL A 37 -5.63 18.40 -1.09
CA VAL A 37 -5.47 17.15 -1.78
C VAL A 37 -6.75 16.95 -2.56
N VAL A 38 -6.74 17.40 -3.82
CA VAL A 38 -7.63 16.81 -4.84
C VAL A 38 -7.51 15.30 -4.66
N THR A 39 -8.61 14.61 -4.31
CA THR A 39 -8.58 13.18 -4.02
C THR A 39 -7.83 12.47 -5.14
N PRO A 40 -6.63 11.90 -4.88
CA PRO A 40 -5.83 11.37 -5.95
C PRO A 40 -6.55 10.12 -6.45
N ASP A 41 -6.74 10.05 -7.76
CA ASP A 41 -7.33 8.92 -8.50
C ASP A 41 -6.61 7.58 -8.27
N PHE A 42 -5.42 7.60 -7.68
CA PHE A 42 -4.61 6.43 -7.37
C PHE A 42 -4.45 6.14 -5.86
N PHE A 43 -4.86 7.08 -5.00
CA PHE A 43 -4.67 6.92 -3.54
C PHE A 43 -5.61 5.87 -2.99
N GLY A 44 -5.12 5.01 -2.10
CA GLY A 44 -5.91 3.95 -1.47
C GLY A 44 -6.02 2.67 -2.30
N VAL A 45 -5.65 2.66 -3.59
CA VAL A 45 -5.69 1.44 -4.42
C VAL A 45 -4.83 0.32 -3.83
N GLY A 46 -3.61 0.64 -3.40
CA GLY A 46 -2.73 -0.33 -2.73
C GLY A 46 -3.29 -0.85 -1.42
N GLU A 47 -3.99 -0.01 -0.66
CA GLU A 47 -4.62 -0.40 0.60
C GLU A 47 -5.81 -1.32 0.38
N GLU A 48 -6.69 -0.97 -0.55
CA GLU A 48 -7.86 -1.77 -0.92
C GLU A 48 -7.44 -3.17 -1.38
N LEU A 49 -6.45 -3.27 -2.28
CA LEU A 49 -5.93 -4.54 -2.74
C LEU A 49 -5.24 -5.33 -1.62
N ALA A 50 -4.49 -4.67 -0.74
CA ALA A 50 -3.89 -5.32 0.41
C ALA A 50 -4.96 -5.89 1.35
N LEU A 51 -6.03 -5.15 1.62
CA LEU A 51 -7.16 -5.63 2.45
C LEU A 51 -7.85 -6.85 1.85
N GLN A 52 -8.07 -6.87 0.52
CA GLN A 52 -8.61 -8.05 -0.15
C GLN A 52 -7.67 -9.25 -0.04
N LEU A 53 -6.36 -9.04 -0.23
CA LEU A 53 -5.36 -10.11 -0.10
C LEU A 53 -5.30 -10.68 1.31
N THR A 54 -5.31 -9.82 2.34
CA THR A 54 -5.19 -10.24 3.74
C THR A 54 -6.46 -10.88 4.26
N SER A 55 -7.63 -10.37 3.89
CA SER A 55 -8.92 -10.95 4.26
C SER A 55 -9.21 -12.27 3.53
N GLY A 56 -8.73 -12.42 2.30
CA GLY A 56 -8.92 -13.62 1.48
C GLY A 56 -7.91 -14.75 1.70
N MET A 57 -6.92 -14.55 2.59
CA MET A 57 -5.79 -15.47 2.76
C MET A 57 -6.22 -16.83 3.33
N ARG A 58 -5.99 -17.90 2.57
CA ARG A 58 -6.22 -19.29 2.98
C ARG A 58 -4.88 -19.95 3.32
N GLY A 59 -4.68 -20.29 4.60
CA GLY A 59 -3.43 -20.86 5.09
C GLY A 59 -2.44 -19.78 5.54
N ALA A 60 -1.68 -20.10 6.61
CA ALA A 60 -0.75 -19.27 7.36
C ALA A 60 -1.09 -17.76 7.41
N GLY A 61 -1.52 -17.29 8.60
CA GLY A 61 -1.85 -15.89 8.88
C GLY A 61 -0.63 -14.97 9.04
N GLY A 62 -0.90 -13.67 9.17
CA GLY A 62 0.06 -12.55 9.12
C GLY A 62 1.38 -12.72 9.91
N GLY A 63 2.39 -11.95 9.50
CA GLY A 63 3.77 -12.06 10.00
C GLY A 63 4.73 -12.84 9.09
N GLN A 64 4.28 -13.24 7.91
CA GLN A 64 5.10 -13.94 6.91
C GLN A 64 5.88 -12.97 6.02
N ARG A 65 7.00 -13.47 5.49
CA ARG A 65 7.76 -12.78 4.45
C ARG A 65 7.19 -13.11 3.08
N LEU A 66 6.86 -12.07 2.32
CA LEU A 66 6.34 -12.12 0.97
C LEU A 66 7.43 -11.67 0.01
N ILE A 67 7.56 -12.37 -1.12
CA ILE A 67 8.19 -11.79 -2.30
C ILE A 67 7.11 -11.05 -3.08
N LEU A 68 7.34 -9.77 -3.33
CA LEU A 68 6.47 -8.96 -4.18
C LEU A 68 7.15 -8.73 -5.52
N THR A 69 6.43 -9.06 -6.57
CA THR A 69 6.86 -8.83 -7.95
C THR A 69 6.18 -7.56 -8.47
N THR A 70 6.89 -6.79 -9.30
CA THR A 70 6.28 -5.67 -10.04
C THR A 70 5.05 -6.12 -10.84
N VAL A 71 3.96 -5.35 -10.78
CA VAL A 71 2.75 -5.63 -11.58
C VAL A 71 3.06 -5.35 -13.05
N VAL A 72 2.71 -6.30 -13.94
CA VAL A 72 3.05 -6.26 -15.37
C VAL A 72 1.82 -6.18 -16.26
N ASP A 73 2.02 -5.84 -17.54
CA ASP A 73 0.95 -5.90 -18.53
C ASP A 73 0.55 -7.37 -18.78
N LEU A 74 -0.75 -7.66 -18.76
CA LEU A 74 -1.30 -9.00 -19.03
C LEU A 74 -0.97 -9.47 -20.46
N ASP A 75 -0.94 -8.55 -21.43
CA ASP A 75 -0.66 -8.86 -22.83
C ASP A 75 0.85 -9.04 -23.06
N ASN A 76 1.68 -8.36 -22.25
CA ASN A 76 3.14 -8.48 -22.29
C ASN A 76 3.75 -8.53 -20.88
N LEU A 77 3.88 -9.76 -20.36
CA LEU A 77 4.41 -10.03 -19.01
C LEU A 77 5.87 -9.57 -18.82
N TYR A 78 6.61 -9.31 -19.90
CA TYR A 78 7.98 -8.82 -19.84
C TYR A 78 8.06 -7.30 -19.69
N THR A 79 6.94 -6.60 -19.83
CA THR A 79 6.87 -5.13 -19.83
C THR A 79 6.09 -4.64 -18.60
N THR A 80 6.65 -3.63 -17.94
CA THR A 80 5.95 -2.87 -16.90
C THR A 80 6.06 -1.39 -17.20
N THR A 81 5.02 -0.65 -16.82
CA THR A 81 4.93 0.81 -16.98
C THR A 81 5.22 1.50 -15.66
N ARG A 82 5.24 2.85 -15.65
CA ARG A 82 5.33 3.59 -14.39
C ARG A 82 4.13 3.25 -13.49
N PHE A 83 2.96 3.00 -14.09
CA PHE A 83 1.77 2.55 -13.37
C PHE A 83 2.00 1.25 -12.60
N GLY A 84 2.49 0.20 -13.27
CA GLY A 84 2.75 -1.10 -12.62
C GLY A 84 3.75 -0.97 -11.46
N ARG A 85 4.82 -0.19 -11.65
CA ARG A 85 5.82 0.09 -10.62
C ARG A 85 5.25 0.88 -9.44
N THR A 86 4.53 1.96 -9.69
CA THR A 86 3.90 2.77 -8.63
C THR A 86 2.87 1.97 -7.85
N LEU A 87 2.12 1.09 -8.51
CA LEU A 87 1.18 0.19 -7.84
C LEU A 87 1.89 -0.81 -6.95
N THR A 88 2.99 -1.39 -7.40
CA THR A 88 3.80 -2.32 -6.60
C THR A 88 4.35 -1.65 -5.34
N GLU A 89 4.86 -0.43 -5.45
CA GLU A 89 5.36 0.32 -4.29
C GLU A 89 4.24 0.63 -3.29
N ALA A 90 3.06 1.01 -3.78
CA ALA A 90 1.88 1.24 -2.95
C ALA A 90 1.41 -0.04 -2.24
N LEU A 91 1.35 -1.16 -2.96
CA LEU A 91 1.02 -2.48 -2.40
C LEU A 91 2.04 -2.93 -1.35
N SER A 92 3.34 -2.77 -1.64
CA SER A 92 4.43 -3.08 -0.72
C SER A 92 4.26 -2.35 0.60
N THR A 93 3.98 -1.04 0.51
CA THR A 93 3.74 -0.17 1.66
C THR A 93 2.52 -0.63 2.47
N SER A 94 1.41 -0.90 1.80
CA SER A 94 0.18 -1.35 2.47
C SER A 94 0.36 -2.73 3.12
N LEU A 95 0.93 -3.71 2.43
CA LEU A 95 1.18 -5.04 3.00
C LEU A 95 2.14 -4.98 4.18
N PHE A 96 3.18 -4.16 4.11
CA PHE A 96 4.08 -3.94 5.24
C PHE A 96 3.34 -3.36 6.45
N ARG A 97 2.44 -2.39 6.24
CA ARG A 97 1.57 -1.85 7.30
C ARG A 97 0.63 -2.89 7.90
N HIS A 98 0.22 -3.89 7.12
CA HIS A 98 -0.59 -5.02 7.57
C HIS A 98 0.22 -6.15 8.22
N GLY A 99 1.51 -5.92 8.53
CA GLY A 99 2.34 -6.81 9.33
C GLY A 99 3.10 -7.88 8.53
N PHE A 100 3.18 -7.75 7.20
CA PHE A 100 3.99 -8.64 6.37
C PHE A 100 5.43 -8.12 6.22
N GLY A 101 6.40 -9.04 6.23
CA GLY A 101 7.72 -8.72 5.69
C GLY A 101 7.62 -8.71 4.17
N VAL A 102 8.10 -7.67 3.49
CA VAL A 102 8.03 -7.60 2.02
C VAL A 102 9.44 -7.50 1.46
N VAL A 103 9.76 -8.37 0.50
CA VAL A 103 10.95 -8.28 -0.33
C VAL A 103 10.48 -7.98 -1.75
N GLU A 104 10.66 -6.75 -2.19
CA GLU A 104 10.34 -6.35 -3.56
C GLU A 104 11.43 -6.82 -4.53
N ILE A 105 11.01 -7.36 -5.67
CA ILE A 105 11.90 -7.82 -6.73
C ILE A 105 11.46 -7.19 -8.04
N ARG A 106 12.35 -6.38 -8.62
CA ARG A 106 12.10 -5.58 -9.83
C ARG A 106 12.28 -6.36 -11.14
N LYS A 107 12.26 -7.69 -11.08
CA LYS A 107 12.52 -8.61 -12.20
C LYS A 107 11.27 -9.36 -12.69
N SER A 108 10.06 -8.88 -12.48
CA SER A 108 8.79 -9.61 -12.77
C SER A 108 8.69 -10.35 -14.10
N ALA A 109 9.29 -9.80 -15.14
CA ALA A 109 9.41 -10.39 -16.46
C ALA A 109 10.08 -11.78 -16.47
N GLU A 110 11.07 -11.99 -15.59
CA GLU A 110 11.80 -13.25 -15.43
C GLU A 110 11.09 -14.20 -14.44
N ILE A 111 9.96 -13.77 -13.86
CA ILE A 111 9.32 -14.41 -12.70
C ILE A 111 8.03 -15.16 -13.08
N LEU A 112 7.34 -14.70 -14.12
CA LEU A 112 6.18 -15.37 -14.70
C LEU A 112 6.53 -15.90 -16.10
N MET A 113 6.22 -17.16 -16.35
CA MET A 113 6.26 -17.77 -17.68
C MET A 113 4.86 -18.25 -18.04
N ARG A 114 4.53 -18.20 -19.34
CA ARG A 114 3.42 -18.98 -19.87
C ARG A 114 3.91 -20.41 -20.07
N ASP A 115 3.16 -21.38 -19.58
CA ASP A 115 3.37 -22.77 -19.95
C ASP A 115 2.91 -23.03 -21.40
N ASN A 116 3.03 -24.27 -21.87
CA ASN A 116 2.62 -24.65 -23.23
C ASN A 116 1.10 -24.48 -23.49
N ARG A 117 0.28 -24.21 -22.47
CA ARG A 117 -1.18 -23.99 -22.58
C ARG A 117 -1.56 -22.53 -22.43
N GLY A 118 -0.59 -21.64 -22.23
CA GLY A 118 -0.82 -20.22 -22.02
C GLY A 118 -1.20 -19.85 -20.58
N GLU A 119 -1.10 -20.78 -19.63
CA GLU A 119 -1.34 -20.52 -18.22
C GLU A 119 -0.10 -19.90 -17.56
N LEU A 120 -0.33 -18.96 -16.64
CA LEU A 120 0.75 -18.30 -15.90
C LEU A 120 1.33 -19.25 -14.84
N MET A 121 2.64 -19.49 -14.90
CA MET A 121 3.40 -20.25 -13.90
C MET A 121 4.59 -19.45 -13.38
N LEU A 122 4.97 -19.69 -12.12
CA LEU A 122 6.21 -19.14 -11.56
C LEU A 122 7.42 -19.86 -12.15
N THR A 123 8.46 -19.09 -12.49
CA THR A 123 9.73 -19.63 -12.94
C THR A 123 10.45 -20.37 -11.82
N ARG A 124 11.38 -21.25 -12.22
CA ARG A 124 12.23 -21.97 -11.28
C ARG A 124 13.07 -21.01 -10.41
N ASP A 125 13.54 -19.93 -11.01
CA ASP A 125 14.41 -18.95 -10.34
C ASP A 125 13.69 -18.27 -9.16
N VAL A 126 12.40 -18.01 -9.30
CA VAL A 126 11.60 -17.41 -8.22
C VAL A 126 11.38 -18.38 -7.07
N LYS A 127 11.16 -19.67 -7.36
CA LYS A 127 11.06 -20.69 -6.32
C LYS A 127 12.37 -20.79 -5.53
N LEU A 128 13.51 -20.70 -6.23
CA LEU A 128 14.83 -20.68 -5.58
C LEU A 128 15.01 -19.42 -4.74
N LEU A 129 14.62 -18.27 -5.27
CA LEU A 129 14.71 -16.98 -4.60
C LEU A 129 13.82 -16.91 -3.35
N ALA A 130 12.60 -17.47 -3.42
CA ALA A 130 11.72 -17.59 -2.26
C ALA A 130 12.35 -18.43 -1.16
N LYS A 131 13.01 -19.53 -1.50
CA LYS A 131 13.78 -20.32 -0.52
C LYS A 131 14.94 -19.52 0.07
N GLN A 132 15.70 -18.79 -0.73
CA GLN A 132 16.82 -17.95 -0.27
C GLN A 132 16.36 -16.85 0.68
N GLN A 133 15.25 -16.19 0.36
CA GLN A 133 14.67 -15.11 1.16
C GLN A 133 13.83 -15.63 2.34
N GLN A 134 13.63 -16.95 2.45
CA GLN A 134 12.71 -17.57 3.42
C GLN A 134 11.30 -16.98 3.30
N ALA A 135 10.87 -16.71 2.07
CA ALA A 135 9.54 -16.19 1.77
C ALA A 135 8.53 -17.34 1.75
N ALA A 136 7.42 -17.16 2.47
CA ALA A 136 6.35 -18.14 2.54
C ALA A 136 5.43 -18.07 1.31
N ALA A 137 5.29 -16.88 0.74
CA ALA A 137 4.43 -16.65 -0.42
C ALA A 137 5.02 -15.63 -1.38
N ILE A 138 4.53 -15.68 -2.62
CA ILE A 138 4.91 -14.79 -3.71
C ILE A 138 3.64 -14.08 -4.16
N LEU A 139 3.65 -12.75 -4.11
CA LEU A 139 2.61 -11.90 -4.66
C LEU A 139 2.98 -11.51 -6.10
N THR A 140 2.07 -11.82 -7.01
CA THR A 140 2.18 -11.47 -8.41
C THR A 140 0.92 -10.83 -8.93
N GLY A 141 1.03 -10.07 -10.01
CA GLY A 141 -0.09 -9.32 -10.54
C GLY A 141 0.09 -8.89 -11.98
N THR A 142 -1.05 -8.77 -12.65
CA THR A 142 -1.16 -8.25 -14.01
C THR A 142 -2.17 -7.11 -14.05
N TYR A 143 -1.98 -6.17 -14.97
CA TYR A 143 -3.00 -5.23 -15.37
C TYR A 143 -3.33 -5.40 -16.85
N SER A 144 -4.59 -5.19 -17.22
CA SER A 144 -5.02 -5.08 -18.62
C SER A 144 -5.72 -3.75 -18.85
N LEU A 145 -5.71 -3.30 -20.10
CA LEU A 145 -6.26 -2.01 -20.48
C LEU A 145 -7.56 -2.20 -21.29
N THR A 146 -8.57 -1.42 -20.93
CA THR A 146 -9.73 -1.15 -21.78
C THR A 146 -9.65 0.29 -22.28
N PRO A 147 -10.56 0.73 -23.17
CA PRO A 147 -10.60 2.12 -23.60
C PRO A 147 -10.70 3.13 -22.45
N THR A 148 -11.39 2.77 -21.36
CA THR A 148 -11.70 3.69 -20.26
C THR A 148 -11.20 3.23 -18.90
N THR A 149 -10.75 1.98 -18.76
CA THR A 149 -10.38 1.40 -17.46
C THR A 149 -9.08 0.60 -17.48
N VAL A 150 -8.51 0.42 -16.29
CA VAL A 150 -7.42 -0.51 -16.02
C VAL A 150 -7.96 -1.59 -15.10
N ILE A 151 -7.85 -2.85 -15.53
CA ILE A 151 -8.31 -4.00 -14.73
C ILE A 151 -7.09 -4.62 -14.06
N LEU A 152 -7.10 -4.66 -12.73
CA LEU A 152 -6.03 -5.21 -11.90
C LEU A 152 -6.39 -6.62 -11.44
N ASN A 153 -5.44 -7.54 -11.55
CA ASN A 153 -5.56 -8.90 -11.04
C ASN A 153 -4.30 -9.27 -10.29
N LEU A 154 -4.43 -9.59 -8.99
CA LEU A 154 -3.35 -10.02 -8.11
C LEU A 154 -3.61 -11.44 -7.61
N LYS A 155 -2.53 -12.19 -7.44
CA LYS A 155 -2.53 -13.54 -6.89
C LYS A 155 -1.41 -13.68 -5.87
N LEU A 156 -1.77 -14.12 -4.67
CA LEU A 156 -0.81 -14.57 -3.67
C LEU A 156 -0.65 -16.08 -3.81
N LEU A 157 0.55 -16.52 -4.11
CA LEU A 157 0.89 -17.92 -4.38
C LEU A 157 1.75 -18.46 -3.26
N ASP A 158 1.46 -19.68 -2.82
CA ASP A 158 2.34 -20.43 -1.93
C ASP A 158 3.69 -20.65 -2.61
N ALA A 159 4.78 -20.29 -1.94
CA ALA A 159 6.11 -20.35 -2.55
C ALA A 159 6.59 -21.79 -2.80
N GLY A 160 6.09 -22.76 -2.04
CA GLY A 160 6.47 -24.18 -2.17
C GLY A 160 5.69 -24.93 -3.24
N SER A 161 4.38 -24.70 -3.32
CA SER A 161 3.43 -25.49 -4.10
C SER A 161 2.81 -24.73 -5.28
N GLN A 162 2.95 -23.41 -5.36
CA GLN A 162 2.25 -22.52 -6.31
C GLN A 162 0.72 -22.48 -6.16
N GLN A 163 0.18 -23.06 -5.09
CA GLN A 163 -1.24 -22.96 -4.78
C GLN A 163 -1.63 -21.48 -4.58
N VAL A 164 -2.76 -21.07 -5.14
CA VAL A 164 -3.31 -19.74 -4.88
C VAL A 164 -3.83 -19.68 -3.44
N LEU A 165 -3.18 -18.87 -2.61
CA LEU A 165 -3.54 -18.62 -1.21
C LEU A 165 -4.59 -17.51 -1.08
N SER A 166 -4.48 -16.48 -1.92
CA SER A 166 -5.39 -15.34 -1.93
C SER A 166 -5.41 -14.67 -3.31
N VAL A 167 -6.44 -13.90 -3.57
CA VAL A 167 -6.59 -13.09 -4.79
C VAL A 167 -7.11 -11.71 -4.44
N ALA A 168 -6.77 -10.72 -5.26
CA ALA A 168 -7.36 -9.40 -5.19
C ALA A 168 -7.49 -8.84 -6.60
N GLY A 169 -8.44 -7.95 -6.79
CA GLY A 169 -8.65 -7.34 -8.09
C GLY A 169 -9.66 -6.22 -8.01
N LEU A 170 -9.52 -5.29 -8.94
CA LEU A 170 -10.45 -4.17 -9.09
C LEU A 170 -10.29 -3.54 -10.48
N GLU A 171 -11.27 -2.72 -10.84
CA GLU A 171 -11.25 -1.95 -12.07
C GLU A 171 -11.14 -0.45 -11.73
N LEU A 172 -10.15 0.22 -12.31
CA LEU A 172 -9.90 1.65 -12.13
C LEU A 172 -10.27 2.42 -13.37
N GLN A 173 -11.01 3.52 -13.20
CA GLN A 173 -11.23 4.49 -14.28
C GLN A 173 -9.91 5.16 -14.68
N ARG A 174 -9.65 5.24 -15.98
CA ARG A 174 -8.43 5.86 -16.53
C ARG A 174 -8.54 7.38 -16.47
N SER A 175 -7.98 7.95 -15.41
CA SER A 175 -7.76 9.38 -15.31
C SER A 175 -6.58 9.84 -16.19
N ARG A 176 -6.37 11.16 -16.27
CA ARG A 176 -5.17 11.74 -16.88
C ARG A 176 -3.88 11.27 -16.21
N ASN A 177 -3.87 11.17 -14.88
CA ASN A 177 -2.68 10.74 -14.14
C ASN A 177 -2.39 9.26 -14.39
N ILE A 178 -3.41 8.40 -14.32
CA ILE A 178 -3.27 6.97 -14.63
C ILE A 178 -2.77 6.80 -16.06
N ASN A 179 -3.35 7.51 -17.02
CA ASN A 179 -2.87 7.48 -18.41
C ASN A 179 -1.41 7.90 -18.54
N HIS A 180 -0.98 8.95 -17.85
CA HIS A 180 0.42 9.37 -17.86
C HIS A 180 1.37 8.30 -17.28
N LEU A 181 0.92 7.55 -16.27
CA LEU A 181 1.68 6.45 -15.68
C LEU A 181 1.71 5.20 -16.59
N LEU A 182 0.66 4.98 -17.40
CA LEU A 182 0.57 3.87 -18.35
C LEU A 182 1.46 4.05 -19.58
N VAL A 183 1.84 5.29 -19.92
CA VAL A 183 2.82 5.51 -21.01
C VAL A 183 4.15 4.89 -20.60
N ALA A 184 4.62 3.92 -21.40
CA ALA A 184 5.93 3.31 -21.24
C ALA A 184 7.02 4.40 -21.18
N GLY A 185 7.91 4.32 -20.20
CA GLY A 185 8.92 5.35 -19.96
C GLY A 185 9.94 5.41 -21.08
N GLY A 186 9.78 6.38 -21.98
CA GLY A 186 10.75 6.81 -23.01
C GLY A 186 10.04 7.29 -24.27
N GLY A 187 10.00 8.60 -24.53
CA GLY A 187 9.54 9.17 -25.81
C GLY A 187 8.53 10.30 -25.69
N ALA A 188 7.37 10.09 -25.06
CA ALA A 188 6.25 11.03 -25.22
C ALA A 188 6.49 12.46 -24.66
N LEU A 189 7.32 12.62 -23.63
CA LEU A 189 7.67 13.96 -23.11
C LEU A 189 8.83 14.58 -23.89
N GLU A 190 9.72 13.76 -24.46
CA GLU A 190 10.84 14.24 -25.28
C GLU A 190 10.33 14.70 -26.64
N ASP A 191 9.41 13.97 -27.26
CA ASP A 191 8.75 14.34 -28.52
C ASP A 191 7.88 15.59 -28.37
N ALA A 192 7.20 15.74 -27.22
CA ALA A 192 6.41 16.94 -26.91
C ALA A 192 7.29 18.17 -26.66
N LEU A 193 8.47 17.99 -26.05
CA LEU A 193 9.43 19.07 -25.82
C LEU A 193 10.23 19.42 -27.09
N LEU A 194 10.56 18.43 -27.93
CA LEU A 194 11.19 18.64 -29.24
C LEU A 194 10.23 19.35 -30.21
N SER A 195 8.97 18.92 -30.28
CA SER A 195 7.94 19.60 -31.09
C SER A 195 7.61 21.03 -30.62
N ALA A 196 7.85 21.34 -29.34
CA ALA A 196 7.66 22.69 -28.80
C ALA A 196 8.87 23.60 -29.05
N HIS A 197 10.05 23.04 -29.35
CA HIS A 197 11.26 23.80 -29.66
C HIS A 197 11.46 24.04 -31.17
N GLU A 198 10.76 23.28 -32.02
CA GLU A 198 10.75 23.44 -33.49
C GLU A 198 9.66 24.42 -34.01
N ARG A 199 9.07 25.26 -33.16
CA ARG A 199 8.13 26.32 -33.56
C ARG A 199 8.56 27.71 -33.11
#